data_AF-A0A817BX69-F1
#
_entry.id   AF-A0A817BX69-F1
#
_cell.length_a   1.000
_cell.length_b   1.000
_cell.length_c   1.000
_cell.angle_alpha   90.00
_cell.angle_beta   90.00
_cell.angle_gamma   90.00
#
_symmetry.space_group_name_H-M   'P 1'
#
loop_
_entity.id
_entity.type
_entity.pdbx_description
1 polymer ?
#
loop_
_entity_poly.entity_id
_entity_poly.type
_entity_poly.pdbx_seq_one_letter_code
_entity_poly.pdbx_strand_id
1 'polypeptide(L)'
;MAWYNSIILYIFIIIYSWFVKVDLIDAHQIDQSYGCYPSVLYVWSGQETSVPNAADFVAVIDFDENSPHYGHIIKRIPLVSNTTDRIRQSGNEPHHSGISVDREFYLTGGLLSFLSNSKEIFVWRIPKDPRQGPQFLYALDVSGACTDEFLAIGNSTFLVTMMCNDNAVSPGDIVFIDAKTGFSKSILQNASSLINFNPHGFSRLNNGSLFVADYIVPLTLTEKNPSQIIFQNTTRHFFPDGTLQRIFQFEYPTAPGSTTGIGTGIGFMELKSIPNDPYGRSYACATNLNAMYLIGPGMSEPILALDASIVNGYQKRASSGLTSIFPDGQRLLMTFQMRFVVLLNIISPAHPLILRVFDFCSDEELDNIYIQVPDSNETLTFGKYCARNNNITGAHVLVHPQGEKRFIVFNYFLQFGLARFAGVRTVHAFKLNKQLTDFKYDHRFNPNFMSDDKSKQQRETFHSLKAFPHHAQYIRLKE
;
A
#
# COMPACT_ATOMS: atom_id res chain seq x y z
N MET A 1 2.04 2.14 -60.34
CA MET A 1 2.18 1.38 -59.08
C MET A 1 2.91 2.21 -57.99
N ALA A 2 2.58 3.50 -57.85
CA ALA A 2 3.22 4.43 -56.91
C ALA A 2 2.22 5.40 -56.25
N TRP A 3 0.91 5.07 -56.30
CA TRP A 3 -0.16 5.88 -55.71
C TRP A 3 -0.90 5.19 -54.56
N TYR A 4 -0.62 3.91 -54.30
CA TYR A 4 -1.25 3.15 -53.20
C TYR A 4 -0.47 3.22 -51.86
N ASN A 5 0.81 3.61 -51.88
CA ASN A 5 1.64 3.63 -50.67
C ASN A 5 1.57 4.95 -49.88
N SER A 6 0.93 6.00 -50.40
CA SER A 6 0.81 7.29 -49.69
C SER A 6 -0.44 7.40 -48.81
N ILE A 7 -1.47 6.58 -49.07
CA ILE A 7 -2.72 6.58 -48.30
C ILE A 7 -2.60 5.72 -47.03
N ILE A 8 -1.79 4.66 -47.06
CA ILE A 8 -1.53 3.82 -45.87
C ILE A 8 -0.70 4.58 -44.81
N LEU A 9 0.20 5.46 -45.22
CA LEU A 9 0.98 6.28 -44.29
C LEU A 9 0.15 7.39 -43.62
N TYR A 10 -0.86 7.93 -44.33
CA TYR A 10 -1.78 8.93 -43.76
C TYR A 10 -2.82 8.33 -42.82
N ILE A 11 -3.24 7.08 -43.02
CA ILE A 11 -4.14 6.38 -42.10
C ILE A 11 -3.40 5.93 -40.83
N PHE A 12 -2.10 5.60 -40.91
CA PHE A 12 -1.30 5.28 -39.72
C PHE A 12 -1.00 6.50 -38.81
N ILE A 13 -0.88 7.70 -39.39
CA ILE A 13 -0.65 8.94 -38.61
C ILE A 13 -1.93 9.41 -37.91
N ILE A 14 -3.11 9.15 -38.48
CA ILE A 14 -4.39 9.53 -37.85
C ILE A 14 -4.77 8.55 -36.71
N ILE A 15 -4.37 7.28 -36.78
CA ILE A 15 -4.63 6.30 -35.71
C ILE A 15 -3.69 6.49 -34.50
N TYR A 16 -2.47 7.02 -34.69
CA TYR A 16 -1.57 7.35 -33.57
C TYR A 16 -1.95 8.63 -32.80
N SER A 17 -2.79 9.50 -33.38
CA SER A 17 -3.27 10.73 -32.73
C SER A 17 -4.42 10.51 -31.73
N TRP A 18 -4.87 9.26 -31.53
CA TRP A 18 -5.92 8.89 -30.58
C TRP A 18 -5.40 8.31 -29.26
N PHE A 19 -4.09 8.22 -29.06
CA PHE A 19 -3.50 7.91 -27.76
C PHE A 19 -3.36 9.20 -26.94
N VAL A 20 -4.44 9.52 -26.23
CA VAL A 20 -4.52 10.24 -24.96
C VAL A 20 -3.34 11.22 -24.69
N LYS A 21 -3.46 12.44 -25.20
CA LYS A 21 -2.91 13.60 -24.50
C LYS A 21 -3.70 13.72 -23.19
N VAL A 22 -3.15 13.18 -22.10
CA VAL A 22 -3.57 13.59 -20.76
C VAL A 22 -2.95 14.96 -20.57
N ASP A 23 -3.76 16.00 -20.70
CA ASP A 23 -3.34 17.33 -20.29
C ASP A 23 -2.99 17.28 -18.80
N LEU A 24 -1.75 17.64 -18.48
CA LEU A 24 -1.30 17.88 -17.12
C LEU A 24 -2.12 19.05 -16.57
N ILE A 25 -3.09 18.77 -15.73
CA ILE A 25 -3.78 19.80 -14.96
C ILE A 25 -2.80 20.30 -13.91
N ASP A 26 -2.28 21.50 -14.15
CA ASP A 26 -1.53 22.31 -13.19
C ASP A 26 -2.45 22.63 -12.00
N ALA A 27 -2.17 21.99 -10.85
CA ALA A 27 -2.91 22.22 -9.61
C ALA A 27 -2.30 23.40 -8.84
N HIS A 28 -2.38 24.61 -9.40
CA HIS A 28 -2.03 25.83 -8.67
C HIS A 28 -3.11 26.91 -8.83
N GLN A 29 -3.50 27.45 -7.66
CA GLN A 29 -4.53 28.48 -7.41
C GLN A 29 -5.97 27.98 -7.40
N ILE A 30 -6.56 27.82 -6.20
CA ILE A 30 -7.78 28.53 -5.75
C ILE A 30 -7.73 28.58 -4.21
N ASP A 31 -7.63 29.78 -3.62
CA ASP A 31 -8.00 30.08 -2.24
C ASP A 31 -9.20 31.02 -2.31
N GLN A 32 -10.36 30.57 -1.81
CA GLN A 32 -11.38 31.40 -1.18
C GLN A 32 -12.53 30.52 -0.64
N SER A 33 -12.82 30.72 0.64
CA SER A 33 -13.89 30.18 1.49
C SER A 33 -15.11 29.52 0.81
N TYR A 34 -15.17 28.19 0.89
CA TYR A 34 -16.38 27.39 0.73
C TYR A 34 -16.41 26.31 1.84
N GLY A 35 -17.59 25.77 2.16
CA GLY A 35 -17.88 25.00 3.37
C GLY A 35 -17.17 23.65 3.43
N CYS A 36 -16.33 23.46 4.45
CA CYS A 36 -15.51 22.26 4.64
C CYS A 36 -16.36 20.97 4.75
N TYR A 37 -16.39 20.13 3.71
CA TYR A 37 -16.84 18.75 3.90
C TYR A 37 -15.85 18.03 4.84
N PRO A 38 -16.33 17.26 5.83
CA PRO A 38 -15.47 16.58 6.78
C PRO A 38 -14.62 15.53 6.08
N SER A 39 -13.32 15.48 6.42
CA SER A 39 -12.39 14.48 5.92
C SER A 39 -12.68 13.11 6.56
N VAL A 40 -12.68 12.04 5.76
CA VAL A 40 -12.82 10.66 6.25
C VAL A 40 -11.68 9.78 5.75
N LEU A 41 -11.48 8.65 6.43
CA LEU A 41 -10.65 7.54 5.95
C LEU A 41 -11.54 6.36 5.59
N TYR A 42 -11.35 5.81 4.39
CA TYR A 42 -11.86 4.50 4.04
C TYR A 42 -10.77 3.48 4.32
N VAL A 43 -11.03 2.52 5.22
CA VAL A 43 -10.09 1.47 5.59
C VAL A 43 -10.61 0.13 5.12
N TRP A 44 -9.92 -0.51 4.18
CA TRP A 44 -10.23 -1.86 3.73
C TRP A 44 -9.79 -2.86 4.80
N SER A 45 -10.75 -3.62 5.32
CA SER A 45 -10.59 -4.38 6.56
C SER A 45 -11.10 -5.81 6.44
N GLY A 46 -10.31 -6.77 6.94
CA GLY A 46 -10.70 -8.18 7.01
C GLY A 46 -11.62 -8.44 8.19
N GLN A 47 -12.49 -9.44 8.06
CA GLN A 47 -13.28 -9.98 9.17
C GLN A 47 -12.92 -11.45 9.38
N GLU A 48 -12.59 -11.85 10.62
CA GLU A 48 -12.35 -13.25 10.90
C GLU A 48 -13.55 -14.11 10.51
N THR A 49 -13.25 -15.19 9.81
CA THR A 49 -14.23 -16.16 9.31
C THR A 49 -14.97 -16.91 10.41
N SER A 50 -14.46 -16.86 11.66
CA SER A 50 -15.14 -17.41 12.84
C SER A 50 -16.36 -16.59 13.29
N VAL A 51 -16.50 -15.35 12.82
CA VAL A 51 -17.64 -14.49 13.14
C VAL A 51 -18.86 -14.88 12.28
N PRO A 52 -20.06 -15.06 12.88
CA PRO A 52 -21.27 -15.33 12.11
C PRO A 52 -21.54 -14.24 11.06
N ASN A 53 -21.83 -14.65 9.82
CA ASN A 53 -22.01 -13.73 8.68
C ASN A 53 -20.81 -12.81 8.42
N ALA A 54 -19.59 -13.30 8.70
CA ALA A 54 -18.36 -12.58 8.45
C ALA A 54 -18.26 -12.11 6.99
N ALA A 55 -18.10 -10.79 6.83
CA ALA A 55 -17.75 -10.16 5.58
C ALA A 55 -16.61 -9.19 5.82
N ASP A 56 -15.59 -9.23 4.96
CA ASP A 56 -14.61 -8.17 4.82
C ASP A 56 -15.37 -6.87 4.49
N PHE A 57 -14.86 -5.72 4.92
CA PHE A 57 -15.64 -4.48 4.89
C PHE A 57 -14.78 -3.23 4.74
N VAL A 58 -15.40 -2.15 4.27
CA VAL A 58 -14.82 -0.81 4.34
C VAL A 58 -15.27 -0.14 5.63
N ALA A 59 -14.33 0.20 6.50
CA ALA A 59 -14.59 1.07 7.64
C ALA A 59 -14.47 2.53 7.20
N VAL A 60 -15.43 3.36 7.59
CA VAL A 60 -15.38 4.81 7.41
C VAL A 60 -15.04 5.43 8.76
N ILE A 61 -13.88 6.07 8.84
CA ILE A 61 -13.41 6.75 10.06
C ILE A 61 -13.51 8.25 9.84
N ASP A 62 -14.06 8.96 10.82
CA ASP A 62 -14.03 10.41 10.83
C ASP A 62 -12.59 10.90 11.08
N PHE A 63 -12.07 11.70 10.15
CA PHE A 63 -10.70 12.22 10.20
C PHE A 63 -10.66 13.76 10.24
N ASP A 64 -11.80 14.42 10.42
CA ASP A 64 -11.86 15.86 10.67
C ASP A 64 -11.49 16.14 12.12
N GLU A 65 -10.37 16.82 12.36
CA GLU A 65 -9.88 17.06 13.72
C GLU A 65 -10.75 18.00 14.57
N ASN A 66 -11.68 18.71 13.92
CA ASN A 66 -12.67 19.56 14.58
C ASN A 66 -13.98 18.82 14.86
N SER A 67 -14.14 17.60 14.35
CA SER A 67 -15.32 16.78 14.59
C SER A 67 -15.35 16.26 16.03
N PRO A 68 -16.50 16.26 16.71
CA PRO A 68 -16.66 15.58 18.00
C PRO A 68 -16.54 14.05 17.88
N HIS A 69 -16.52 13.51 16.66
CA HIS A 69 -16.33 12.09 16.37
C HIS A 69 -14.95 11.79 15.76
N TYR A 70 -14.02 12.74 15.79
CA TYR A 70 -12.67 12.55 15.26
C TYR A 70 -12.05 11.24 15.78
N GLY A 71 -11.58 10.42 14.84
CA GLY A 71 -10.98 9.12 15.14
C GLY A 71 -11.96 8.00 15.39
N HIS A 72 -13.27 8.20 15.25
CA HIS A 72 -14.26 7.13 15.44
C HIS A 72 -14.64 6.48 14.10
N ILE A 73 -14.87 5.16 14.13
CA ILE A 73 -15.55 4.47 13.02
C ILE A 73 -17.01 4.93 13.03
N ILE A 74 -17.42 5.63 11.98
CA ILE A 74 -18.78 6.15 11.81
C ILE A 74 -19.66 5.22 10.96
N LYS A 75 -19.04 4.36 10.13
CA LYS A 75 -19.76 3.35 9.33
C LYS A 75 -18.88 2.14 9.01
N ARG A 76 -19.51 0.97 8.85
CA ARG A 76 -18.93 -0.25 8.28
C ARG A 76 -19.78 -0.68 7.08
N ILE A 77 -19.14 -0.96 5.96
CA ILE A 77 -19.80 -1.33 4.71
C ILE A 77 -19.31 -2.71 4.32
N PRO A 78 -20.10 -3.78 4.54
CA PRO A 78 -19.68 -5.13 4.23
C PRO A 78 -19.56 -5.35 2.71
N LEU A 79 -18.62 -6.22 2.32
CA LEU A 79 -18.57 -6.83 1.00
C LEU A 79 -19.73 -7.83 0.90
N VAL A 80 -20.85 -7.34 0.41
CA VAL A 80 -22.04 -8.16 0.19
C VAL A 80 -21.99 -8.74 -1.22
N SER A 81 -22.02 -10.07 -1.31
CA SER A 81 -22.24 -10.76 -2.59
C SER A 81 -23.45 -11.67 -2.52
N ASN A 82 -24.18 -11.75 -3.64
CA ASN A 82 -24.99 -12.93 -3.94
C ASN A 82 -24.02 -14.10 -4.24
N THR A 83 -24.35 -15.32 -3.84
CA THR A 83 -23.39 -16.45 -3.88
C THR A 83 -23.08 -16.97 -5.30
N THR A 84 -23.59 -16.34 -6.35
CA THR A 84 -23.49 -16.83 -7.74
C THR A 84 -22.26 -16.33 -8.50
N ASP A 85 -21.59 -15.26 -8.04
CA ASP A 85 -20.64 -14.50 -8.88
C ASP A 85 -19.15 -14.71 -8.55
N ARG A 86 -18.78 -15.85 -7.95
CA ARG A 86 -17.39 -16.16 -7.49
C ARG A 86 -16.79 -15.07 -6.58
N ILE A 87 -17.62 -14.39 -5.80
CA ILE A 87 -17.18 -13.41 -4.80
C ILE A 87 -17.30 -14.04 -3.43
N ARG A 88 -16.19 -14.07 -2.71
CA ARG A 88 -16.16 -14.52 -1.32
C ARG A 88 -16.35 -13.30 -0.42
N GLN A 89 -17.26 -13.39 0.55
CA GLN A 89 -17.54 -12.26 1.43
C GLN A 89 -16.43 -12.02 2.46
N SER A 90 -15.72 -13.07 2.90
CA SER A 90 -14.64 -12.98 3.89
C SER A 90 -13.45 -13.88 3.57
N GLY A 91 -12.31 -13.60 4.20
CA GLY A 91 -11.08 -14.37 4.01
C GLY A 91 -10.42 -14.09 2.66
N ASN A 92 -10.69 -12.92 2.08
CA ASN A 92 -10.01 -12.42 0.90
C ASN A 92 -8.60 -11.89 1.22
N GLU A 93 -8.31 -11.66 2.49
CA GLU A 93 -7.18 -10.87 2.97
C GLU A 93 -7.17 -9.50 2.30
N PRO A 94 -8.03 -8.57 2.78
CA PRO A 94 -7.96 -7.17 2.42
C PRO A 94 -6.51 -6.69 2.45
N HIS A 95 -5.99 -6.22 1.32
CA HIS A 95 -4.55 -5.96 1.25
C HIS A 95 -4.29 -4.49 0.97
N HIS A 96 -4.34 -4.09 -0.29
CA HIS A 96 -4.11 -2.72 -0.72
C HIS A 96 -5.37 -2.18 -1.41
N SER A 97 -5.43 -0.86 -1.56
CA SER A 97 -6.57 -0.19 -2.17
C SER A 97 -6.20 1.14 -2.82
N GLY A 98 -7.02 1.64 -3.73
CA GLY A 98 -6.78 2.88 -4.46
C GLY A 98 -8.05 3.68 -4.69
N ILE A 99 -7.96 5.01 -4.64
CA ILE A 99 -9.04 5.92 -5.02
C ILE A 99 -8.66 6.64 -6.31
N SER A 100 -9.62 6.69 -7.22
CA SER A 100 -9.54 7.43 -8.49
C SER A 100 -9.27 8.92 -8.28
N VAL A 101 -8.71 9.59 -9.28
CA VAL A 101 -8.32 11.01 -9.18
C VAL A 101 -9.50 11.92 -8.87
N ASP A 102 -10.66 11.65 -9.46
CA ASP A 102 -11.92 12.41 -9.23
C ASP A 102 -12.67 11.96 -7.98
N ARG A 103 -12.19 10.90 -7.30
CA ARG A 103 -12.72 10.34 -6.06
C ARG A 103 -14.14 9.79 -6.22
N GLU A 104 -14.44 9.28 -7.40
CA GLU A 104 -15.71 8.63 -7.68
C GLU A 104 -15.68 7.12 -7.45
N PHE A 105 -14.52 6.51 -7.63
CA PHE A 105 -14.30 5.07 -7.51
C PHE A 105 -13.23 4.75 -6.46
N TYR A 106 -13.53 3.73 -5.66
CA TYR A 106 -12.61 3.07 -4.73
C TYR A 106 -12.43 1.63 -5.19
N LEU A 107 -11.19 1.19 -5.37
CA LEU A 107 -10.84 -0.20 -5.70
C LEU A 107 -10.11 -0.81 -4.51
N THR A 108 -10.46 -2.05 -4.17
CA THR A 108 -9.81 -2.81 -3.09
C THR A 108 -9.40 -4.19 -3.57
N GLY A 109 -8.23 -4.66 -3.12
CA GLY A 109 -7.69 -5.98 -3.45
C GLY A 109 -7.87 -6.99 -2.30
N GLY A 110 -8.11 -8.24 -2.67
CA GLY A 110 -8.03 -9.40 -1.80
C GLY A 110 -6.84 -10.27 -2.18
N LEU A 111 -5.73 -10.15 -1.45
CA LEU A 111 -4.46 -10.81 -1.76
C LEU A 111 -4.59 -12.34 -1.83
N LEU A 112 -5.49 -12.93 -1.04
CA LEU A 112 -5.67 -14.38 -0.93
C LEU A 112 -6.94 -14.89 -1.62
N SER A 113 -7.70 -14.03 -2.29
CA SER A 113 -8.94 -14.42 -2.99
C SER A 113 -8.70 -15.49 -4.06
N PHE A 114 -7.54 -15.45 -4.74
CA PHE A 114 -7.16 -16.41 -5.79
C PHE A 114 -7.08 -17.86 -5.28
N LEU A 115 -6.69 -18.08 -4.02
CA LEU A 115 -6.60 -19.42 -3.42
C LEU A 115 -7.95 -20.13 -3.37
N SER A 116 -9.03 -19.36 -3.39
CA SER A 116 -10.41 -19.87 -3.40
C SER A 116 -11.05 -19.76 -4.79
N ASN A 117 -10.25 -19.55 -5.85
CA ASN A 117 -10.72 -19.30 -7.20
C ASN A 117 -11.83 -18.22 -7.24
N SER A 118 -11.68 -17.20 -6.40
CA SER A 118 -12.64 -16.10 -6.23
C SER A 118 -12.07 -14.83 -6.85
N LYS A 119 -12.96 -13.93 -7.29
CA LYS A 119 -12.58 -12.61 -7.79
C LYS A 119 -11.80 -11.82 -6.74
N GLU A 120 -10.74 -11.16 -7.15
CA GLU A 120 -9.75 -10.56 -6.24
C GLU A 120 -9.87 -9.03 -6.10
N ILE A 121 -10.47 -8.36 -7.11
CA ILE A 121 -10.57 -6.90 -7.14
C ILE A 121 -12.04 -6.50 -6.95
N PHE A 122 -12.32 -5.68 -5.95
CA PHE A 122 -13.67 -5.20 -5.62
C PHE A 122 -13.79 -3.71 -5.96
N VAL A 123 -14.80 -3.37 -6.76
CA VAL A 123 -15.04 -2.01 -7.25
C VAL A 123 -16.20 -1.39 -6.48
N TRP A 124 -15.98 -0.19 -5.95
CA TRP A 124 -16.96 0.53 -5.16
C TRP A 124 -17.18 1.95 -5.71
N ARG A 125 -18.42 2.43 -5.64
CA ARG A 125 -18.79 3.82 -5.92
C ARG A 125 -18.70 4.65 -4.65
N ILE A 126 -18.00 5.77 -4.69
CA ILE A 126 -17.97 6.74 -3.61
C ILE A 126 -19.18 7.69 -3.78
N PRO A 127 -20.06 7.83 -2.77
CA PRO A 127 -21.17 8.78 -2.82
C PRO A 127 -20.67 10.23 -2.66
N LYS A 128 -21.53 11.20 -3.00
CA LYS A 128 -21.23 12.63 -2.85
C LYS A 128 -20.92 13.04 -1.40
N ASP A 129 -21.53 12.39 -0.40
CA ASP A 129 -21.10 12.55 1.00
C ASP A 129 -20.31 11.28 1.41
N PRO A 130 -18.97 11.33 1.50
CA PRO A 130 -18.16 10.15 1.76
C PRO A 130 -18.39 9.59 3.17
N ARG A 131 -19.01 10.32 4.11
CA ARG A 131 -19.42 9.74 5.40
C ARG A 131 -20.48 8.65 5.24
N GLN A 132 -21.21 8.64 4.12
CA GLN A 132 -22.17 7.59 3.82
C GLN A 132 -21.49 6.27 3.42
N GLY A 133 -20.17 6.27 3.20
CA GLY A 133 -19.41 5.08 2.81
C GLY A 133 -19.65 4.65 1.36
N PRO A 134 -18.72 3.90 0.78
CA PRO A 134 -18.82 3.53 -0.63
C PRO A 134 -19.90 2.44 -0.81
N GLN A 135 -20.41 2.30 -2.03
CA GLN A 135 -21.35 1.25 -2.43
C GLN A 135 -20.63 0.24 -3.30
N PHE A 136 -20.69 -1.05 -2.93
CA PHE A 136 -20.16 -2.13 -3.77
C PHE A 136 -20.89 -2.16 -5.12
N LEU A 137 -20.14 -2.22 -6.22
CA LEU A 137 -20.70 -2.31 -7.57
C LEU A 137 -20.56 -3.71 -8.13
N TYR A 138 -19.32 -4.21 -8.22
CA TYR A 138 -18.99 -5.50 -8.80
C TYR A 138 -17.55 -5.89 -8.43
N ALA A 139 -17.15 -7.10 -8.80
CA ALA A 139 -15.78 -7.58 -8.67
C ALA A 139 -15.23 -8.07 -10.02
N LEU A 140 -13.91 -8.03 -10.17
CA LEU A 140 -13.17 -8.40 -11.37
C LEU A 140 -12.22 -9.59 -11.15
N ASP A 141 -12.06 -10.34 -12.22
CA ASP A 141 -10.97 -11.31 -12.43
C ASP A 141 -10.15 -10.74 -13.61
N VAL A 142 -8.82 -10.74 -13.51
CA VAL A 142 -7.94 -10.05 -14.45
C VAL A 142 -6.76 -10.95 -14.83
N SER A 143 -5.90 -10.51 -15.75
CA SER A 143 -4.68 -11.24 -16.08
C SER A 143 -3.73 -11.26 -14.87
N GLY A 144 -3.29 -12.45 -14.46
CA GLY A 144 -2.50 -12.65 -13.23
C GLY A 144 -3.39 -12.85 -12.00
N ALA A 145 -2.74 -13.06 -10.86
CA ALA A 145 -3.35 -13.31 -9.56
C ALA A 145 -2.50 -12.66 -8.44
N CYS A 146 -2.92 -12.82 -7.18
CA CYS A 146 -2.28 -12.20 -6.01
C CYS A 146 -2.30 -10.67 -6.11
N THR A 147 -3.49 -10.08 -6.13
CA THR A 147 -3.68 -8.62 -6.21
C THR A 147 -2.94 -7.88 -5.10
N ASP A 148 -2.16 -6.87 -5.47
CA ASP A 148 -1.37 -6.05 -4.54
C ASP A 148 -1.62 -4.55 -4.77
N GLU A 149 -0.66 -3.79 -5.30
CA GLU A 149 -0.67 -2.32 -5.31
C GLU A 149 -1.64 -1.72 -6.34
N PHE A 150 -2.30 -0.63 -5.97
CA PHE A 150 -3.19 0.16 -6.85
C PHE A 150 -2.65 1.57 -7.07
N LEU A 151 -2.53 1.97 -8.34
CA LEU A 151 -2.18 3.35 -8.72
C LEU A 151 -3.28 3.95 -9.60
N ALA A 152 -3.98 4.97 -9.08
CA ALA A 152 -4.89 5.76 -9.91
C ALA A 152 -4.10 6.57 -10.93
N ILE A 153 -4.52 6.47 -12.20
CA ILE A 153 -3.91 7.21 -13.32
C ILE A 153 -4.91 8.11 -14.05
N GLY A 154 -6.14 8.19 -13.55
CA GLY A 154 -7.19 9.06 -14.06
C GLY A 154 -8.47 8.98 -13.23
N ASN A 155 -9.56 9.51 -13.79
CA ASN A 155 -10.86 9.65 -13.14
C ASN A 155 -11.55 8.30 -12.85
N SER A 156 -11.36 7.29 -13.70
CA SER A 156 -11.88 5.94 -13.42
C SER A 156 -10.83 4.86 -13.62
N THR A 157 -9.60 5.26 -13.90
CA THR A 157 -8.58 4.36 -14.43
C THR A 157 -7.44 4.12 -13.44
N PHE A 158 -7.02 2.87 -13.37
CA PHE A 158 -6.01 2.37 -12.44
C PHE A 158 -5.00 1.50 -13.16
N LEU A 159 -3.77 1.48 -12.65
CA LEU A 159 -2.83 0.39 -12.84
C LEU A 159 -2.81 -0.44 -11.55
N VAL A 160 -2.75 -1.75 -11.68
CA VAL A 160 -2.74 -2.68 -10.55
C VAL A 160 -1.68 -3.74 -10.76
N THR A 161 -0.90 -4.06 -9.73
CA THR A 161 0.04 -5.19 -9.76
C THR A 161 -0.64 -6.48 -9.33
N MET A 162 -0.37 -7.53 -10.09
CA MET A 162 -0.79 -8.90 -9.81
C MET A 162 0.48 -9.69 -9.56
N MET A 163 0.80 -10.04 -8.31
CA MET A 163 2.13 -10.53 -7.93
C MET A 163 2.48 -11.89 -8.55
N CYS A 164 1.50 -12.66 -9.02
CA CYS A 164 1.69 -14.03 -9.43
C CYS A 164 0.77 -14.42 -10.61
N ASN A 165 0.94 -15.64 -11.12
CA ASN A 165 -0.08 -16.33 -11.90
C ASN A 165 -0.95 -17.21 -10.99
N ASP A 166 -1.95 -17.89 -11.56
CA ASP A 166 -2.90 -18.75 -10.83
C ASP A 166 -2.25 -19.86 -9.99
N ASN A 167 -0.98 -20.19 -10.25
CA ASN A 167 -0.21 -21.18 -9.48
C ASN A 167 0.63 -20.56 -8.35
N ALA A 168 0.39 -19.29 -8.00
CA ALA A 168 1.12 -18.55 -6.98
C ALA A 168 2.63 -18.40 -7.27
N VAL A 169 3.03 -18.42 -8.55
CA VAL A 169 4.43 -18.24 -8.99
C VAL A 169 4.54 -17.17 -10.08
N SER A 170 5.75 -16.82 -10.51
CA SER A 170 5.98 -15.90 -11.63
C SER A 170 5.61 -16.53 -12.99
N PRO A 171 5.35 -15.72 -14.04
CA PRO A 171 5.22 -14.26 -13.98
C PRO A 171 3.88 -13.82 -13.40
N GLY A 172 3.92 -12.73 -12.63
CA GLY A 172 2.76 -11.88 -12.40
C GLY A 172 2.49 -10.93 -13.57
N ASP A 173 1.71 -9.88 -13.33
CA ASP A 173 1.29 -8.93 -14.36
C ASP A 173 1.10 -7.50 -13.80
N ILE A 174 0.97 -6.54 -14.71
CA ILE A 174 0.43 -5.21 -14.42
C ILE A 174 -0.77 -4.99 -15.32
N VAL A 175 -1.91 -4.71 -14.70
CA VAL A 175 -3.18 -4.56 -15.40
C VAL A 175 -3.67 -3.12 -15.35
N PHE A 176 -4.14 -2.63 -16.49
CA PHE A 176 -4.97 -1.44 -16.57
C PHE A 176 -6.42 -1.83 -16.28
N ILE A 177 -7.11 -1.03 -15.48
CA ILE A 177 -8.54 -1.20 -15.16
C ILE A 177 -9.25 0.14 -15.34
N ASP A 178 -10.40 0.14 -16.00
CA ASP A 178 -11.39 1.22 -15.97
C ASP A 178 -12.58 0.80 -15.09
N ALA A 179 -12.64 1.37 -13.89
CA ALA A 179 -13.66 1.11 -12.88
C ALA A 179 -15.07 1.50 -13.30
N LYS A 180 -15.23 2.37 -14.31
CA LYS A 180 -16.55 2.76 -14.79
C LYS A 180 -17.17 1.71 -15.71
N THR A 181 -16.35 1.08 -16.54
CA THR A 181 -16.79 0.12 -17.56
C THR A 181 -16.54 -1.33 -17.17
N GLY A 182 -15.66 -1.58 -16.20
CA GLY A 182 -15.17 -2.92 -15.86
C GLY A 182 -14.14 -3.45 -16.87
N PHE A 183 -13.69 -2.63 -17.83
CA PHE A 183 -12.68 -3.02 -18.79
C PHE A 183 -11.33 -3.20 -18.11
N SER A 184 -10.65 -4.31 -18.43
CA SER A 184 -9.29 -4.58 -17.97
C SER A 184 -8.41 -5.12 -19.10
N LYS A 185 -7.11 -4.87 -19.00
CA LYS A 185 -6.10 -5.46 -19.89
C LYS A 185 -4.73 -5.51 -19.21
N SER A 186 -3.91 -6.51 -19.51
CA SER A 186 -2.48 -6.43 -19.25
C SER A 186 -1.90 -5.25 -20.03
N ILE A 187 -0.98 -4.51 -19.41
CA ILE A 187 -0.23 -3.44 -20.10
C ILE A 187 1.15 -3.92 -20.59
N LEU A 188 1.57 -5.12 -20.22
CA LEU A 188 2.88 -5.66 -20.59
C LEU A 188 2.77 -6.38 -21.94
N GLN A 189 3.66 -6.08 -22.88
CA GLN A 189 3.60 -6.66 -24.22
C GLN A 189 3.82 -8.19 -24.23
N ASN A 190 4.66 -8.69 -23.32
CA ASN A 190 5.02 -10.12 -23.22
C ASN A 190 5.14 -10.57 -21.76
N ALA A 191 4.13 -10.30 -20.93
CA ALA A 191 4.14 -10.65 -19.50
C ALA A 191 4.58 -12.11 -19.24
N SER A 192 4.03 -13.04 -20.03
CA SER A 192 4.31 -14.49 -19.93
C SER A 192 5.77 -14.89 -20.16
N SER A 193 6.58 -14.02 -20.78
CA SER A 193 8.00 -14.26 -21.03
C SER A 193 8.92 -13.75 -19.91
N LEU A 194 8.37 -12.99 -18.95
CA LEU A 194 9.16 -12.40 -17.88
C LEU A 194 9.55 -13.45 -16.85
N ILE A 195 10.85 -13.71 -16.74
CA ILE A 195 11.40 -14.63 -15.72
C ILE A 195 11.42 -13.91 -14.37
N ASN A 196 11.01 -14.59 -13.30
CA ASN A 196 11.10 -14.09 -11.92
C ASN A 196 10.40 -12.73 -11.70
N PHE A 197 9.33 -12.48 -12.44
CA PHE A 197 8.55 -11.26 -12.29
C PHE A 197 7.43 -11.48 -11.27
N ASN A 198 7.58 -10.90 -10.09
CA ASN A 198 6.59 -10.95 -9.01
C ASN A 198 6.33 -9.52 -8.54
N PRO A 199 5.60 -8.72 -9.35
CA PRO A 199 5.47 -7.28 -9.14
C PRO A 199 4.71 -6.99 -7.86
N HIS A 200 5.19 -6.01 -7.09
CA HIS A 200 4.57 -5.57 -5.83
C HIS A 200 4.38 -4.06 -5.86
N GLY A 201 5.13 -3.30 -5.04
CA GLY A 201 5.16 -1.84 -5.11
C GLY A 201 5.70 -1.33 -6.45
N PHE A 202 5.06 -0.28 -6.98
CA PHE A 202 5.46 0.33 -8.23
C PHE A 202 5.14 1.82 -8.27
N SER A 203 5.72 2.52 -9.25
CA SER A 203 5.43 3.92 -9.52
C SER A 203 5.47 4.25 -10.99
N ARG A 204 4.66 5.24 -11.37
CA ARG A 204 4.65 5.83 -12.72
C ARG A 204 5.47 7.12 -12.73
N LEU A 205 6.41 7.21 -13.67
CA LEU A 205 7.18 8.42 -13.93
C LEU A 205 6.39 9.42 -14.77
N ASN A 206 6.83 10.69 -14.77
CA ASN A 206 6.19 11.77 -15.54
C ASN A 206 6.11 11.48 -17.04
N ASN A 207 7.08 10.75 -17.59
CA ASN A 207 7.07 10.33 -19.00
C ASN A 207 6.15 9.12 -19.28
N GLY A 208 5.41 8.65 -18.28
CA GLY A 208 4.50 7.51 -18.36
C GLY A 208 5.13 6.13 -18.19
N SER A 209 6.47 6.05 -18.09
CA SER A 209 7.18 4.79 -17.84
C SER A 209 6.95 4.32 -16.40
N LEU A 210 7.19 3.04 -16.13
CA LEU A 210 6.94 2.42 -14.84
C LEU A 210 8.22 1.87 -14.23
N PHE A 211 8.42 2.13 -12.95
CA PHE A 211 9.33 1.34 -12.13
C PHE A 211 8.55 0.38 -11.24
N VAL A 212 8.99 -0.86 -11.18
CA VAL A 212 8.28 -1.96 -10.54
C VAL A 212 9.26 -2.77 -9.69
N ALA A 213 8.89 -3.03 -8.44
CA ALA A 213 9.65 -3.91 -7.55
C ALA A 213 9.23 -5.37 -7.72
N ASP A 214 10.20 -6.28 -7.74
CA ASP A 214 9.92 -7.71 -7.57
C ASP A 214 10.12 -8.10 -6.10
N TYR A 215 9.10 -8.72 -5.50
CA TYR A 215 9.12 -9.01 -4.06
C TYR A 215 9.44 -10.47 -3.72
N ILE A 216 8.45 -11.34 -3.82
CA ILE A 216 8.48 -12.68 -3.26
C ILE A 216 7.71 -13.63 -4.16
N VAL A 217 8.10 -14.90 -4.21
CA VAL A 217 7.33 -15.96 -4.87
C VAL A 217 6.25 -16.45 -3.90
N PRO A 218 4.96 -16.12 -4.10
CA PRO A 218 3.93 -16.34 -3.08
C PRO A 218 3.78 -17.80 -2.65
N LEU A 219 3.92 -18.77 -3.58
CA LEU A 219 3.85 -20.20 -3.27
C LEU A 219 4.83 -20.62 -2.17
N THR A 220 6.03 -20.02 -2.14
CA THR A 220 7.09 -20.39 -1.18
C THR A 220 6.75 -20.00 0.26
N LEU A 221 5.75 -19.14 0.46
CA LEU A 221 5.21 -18.86 1.80
C LEU A 221 4.46 -20.06 2.38
N THR A 222 4.04 -21.02 1.56
CA THR A 222 3.35 -22.24 2.03
C THR A 222 4.29 -23.37 2.43
N GLU A 223 5.61 -23.15 2.30
CA GLU A 223 6.64 -24.11 2.68
C GLU A 223 6.66 -24.38 4.19
N LYS A 224 7.45 -25.37 4.61
CA LYS A 224 7.54 -25.76 6.03
C LYS A 224 8.61 -25.00 6.80
N ASN A 225 9.65 -24.53 6.13
CA ASN A 225 10.79 -23.86 6.75
C ASN A 225 10.97 -22.44 6.19
N PRO A 226 11.08 -21.39 7.05
CA PRO A 226 11.38 -20.02 6.64
C PRO A 226 12.59 -19.86 5.71
N SER A 227 13.58 -20.76 5.76
CA SER A 227 14.73 -20.72 4.85
C SER A 227 14.39 -21.06 3.39
N GLN A 228 13.21 -21.64 3.13
CA GLN A 228 12.74 -22.01 1.79
C GLN A 228 11.99 -20.86 1.09
N ILE A 229 11.72 -19.76 1.80
CA ILE A 229 11.09 -18.59 1.19
C ILE A 229 12.03 -18.03 0.10
N ILE A 230 11.48 -17.73 -1.07
CA ILE A 230 12.23 -17.14 -2.19
C ILE A 230 11.77 -15.71 -2.41
N PHE A 231 12.67 -14.77 -2.13
CA PHE A 231 12.54 -13.37 -2.49
C PHE A 231 13.26 -13.08 -3.81
N GLN A 232 12.74 -12.12 -4.56
CA GLN A 232 13.35 -11.65 -5.79
C GLN A 232 14.40 -10.56 -5.52
N ASN A 233 15.35 -10.43 -6.44
CA ASN A 233 16.50 -9.53 -6.31
C ASN A 233 16.50 -8.42 -7.35
N THR A 234 15.33 -8.10 -7.91
CA THR A 234 15.23 -7.23 -9.08
C THR A 234 14.22 -6.10 -8.88
N THR A 235 14.51 -4.97 -9.53
CA THR A 235 13.49 -4.00 -9.91
C THR A 235 13.55 -3.78 -11.41
N ARG A 236 12.45 -3.31 -12.01
CA ARG A 236 12.30 -3.25 -13.46
C ARG A 236 11.81 -1.89 -13.91
N HIS A 237 12.33 -1.44 -15.05
CA HIS A 237 11.88 -0.26 -15.77
C HIS A 237 11.15 -0.69 -17.03
N PHE A 238 9.90 -0.29 -17.19
CA PHE A 238 9.11 -0.50 -18.40
C PHE A 238 8.79 0.83 -19.06
N PHE A 239 8.87 0.88 -20.39
CA PHE A 239 8.37 2.02 -21.15
C PHE A 239 6.83 2.12 -21.08
N PRO A 240 6.25 3.28 -21.44
CA PRO A 240 4.79 3.48 -21.40
C PRO A 240 3.99 2.47 -22.24
N ASP A 241 4.61 1.89 -23.27
CA ASP A 241 4.02 0.88 -24.15
C ASP A 241 4.12 -0.55 -23.59
N GLY A 242 4.68 -0.73 -22.39
CA GLY A 242 4.83 -2.03 -21.73
C GLY A 242 6.10 -2.79 -22.10
N THR A 243 7.00 -2.22 -22.90
CA THR A 243 8.28 -2.86 -23.23
C THR A 243 9.24 -2.76 -22.04
N LEU A 244 9.87 -3.89 -21.66
CA LEU A 244 10.91 -3.93 -20.64
C LEU A 244 12.16 -3.19 -21.14
N GLN A 245 12.52 -2.11 -20.45
CA GLN A 245 13.69 -1.30 -20.79
C GLN A 245 14.94 -1.72 -20.00
N ARG A 246 14.77 -2.04 -18.70
CA ARG A 246 15.89 -2.39 -17.83
C ARG A 246 15.46 -3.27 -16.67
N ILE A 247 16.37 -4.13 -16.24
CA ILE A 247 16.33 -4.83 -14.96
C ILE A 247 17.50 -4.30 -14.13
N PHE A 248 17.23 -3.82 -12.92
CA PHE A 248 18.26 -3.58 -11.91
C PHE A 248 18.40 -4.85 -11.09
N GLN A 249 19.55 -5.50 -11.21
CA GLN A 249 19.88 -6.70 -10.45
C GLN A 249 20.65 -6.30 -9.20
N PHE A 250 20.22 -6.79 -8.05
CA PHE A 250 20.87 -6.54 -6.78
C PHE A 250 21.58 -7.79 -6.29
N GLU A 251 22.78 -7.63 -5.74
CA GLU A 251 23.54 -8.74 -5.18
C GLU A 251 23.05 -9.07 -3.76
N TYR A 252 22.64 -10.32 -3.55
CA TYR A 252 22.28 -10.81 -2.23
C TYR A 252 23.54 -11.13 -1.42
N PRO A 253 23.81 -10.43 -0.30
CA PRO A 253 25.01 -10.68 0.48
C PRO A 253 24.91 -12.01 1.24
N THR A 254 26.04 -12.70 1.34
CA THR A 254 26.13 -14.04 1.95
C THR A 254 26.87 -14.04 3.30
N ALA A 255 27.44 -12.91 3.70
CA ALA A 255 28.16 -12.79 4.97
C ALA A 255 27.21 -12.98 6.16
N PRO A 256 27.63 -13.66 7.26
CA PRO A 256 26.81 -13.80 8.45
C PRO A 256 26.31 -12.45 8.99
N GLY A 257 25.02 -12.36 9.32
CA GLY A 257 24.39 -11.13 9.83
C GLY A 257 24.14 -10.03 8.78
N SER A 258 24.50 -10.24 7.51
CA SER A 258 24.24 -9.27 6.44
C SER A 258 22.77 -9.21 6.01
N THR A 259 21.97 -10.22 6.38
CA THR A 259 20.55 -10.34 6.06
C THR A 259 19.74 -10.69 7.31
N THR A 260 18.42 -10.74 7.17
CA THR A 260 17.48 -11.15 8.23
C THR A 260 17.58 -12.64 8.61
N GLY A 261 18.28 -13.44 7.80
CA GLY A 261 18.33 -14.90 7.93
C GLY A 261 17.07 -15.63 7.46
N ILE A 262 16.12 -14.93 6.83
CA ILE A 262 14.87 -15.52 6.31
C ILE A 262 14.96 -15.69 4.79
N GLY A 263 14.71 -16.90 4.32
CA GLY A 263 14.67 -17.22 2.90
C GLY A 263 15.99 -16.94 2.16
N THR A 264 15.85 -16.81 0.84
CA THR A 264 16.92 -16.39 -0.07
C THR A 264 16.48 -15.13 -0.82
N GLY A 265 17.42 -14.28 -1.19
CA GLY A 265 17.15 -13.03 -1.91
C GLY A 265 16.75 -11.85 -1.02
N ILE A 266 16.51 -10.71 -1.65
CA ILE A 266 16.42 -9.38 -1.04
C ILE A 266 14.97 -9.00 -0.79
N GLY A 267 14.13 -9.14 -1.82
CA GLY A 267 12.72 -8.83 -1.83
C GLY A 267 12.45 -7.33 -1.72
N PHE A 268 12.04 -6.71 -2.82
CA PHE A 268 11.63 -5.32 -2.83
C PHE A 268 10.11 -5.24 -2.71
N MET A 269 9.63 -4.79 -1.56
CA MET A 269 8.19 -4.69 -1.31
C MET A 269 7.64 -3.36 -1.81
N GLU A 270 8.40 -2.28 -1.67
CA GLU A 270 7.95 -0.93 -2.02
C GLU A 270 8.86 -0.29 -3.05
N LEU A 271 8.25 0.47 -3.97
CA LEU A 271 8.96 1.32 -4.91
C LEU A 271 8.17 2.60 -5.15
N LYS A 272 8.72 3.73 -4.69
CA LYS A 272 8.10 5.05 -4.86
C LYS A 272 9.01 6.03 -5.60
N SER A 273 8.49 6.66 -6.64
CA SER A 273 9.17 7.74 -7.37
C SER A 273 9.18 9.03 -6.57
N ILE A 274 10.29 9.75 -6.62
CA ILE A 274 10.45 11.03 -5.94
C ILE A 274 9.73 12.10 -6.76
N PRO A 275 8.68 12.76 -6.22
CA PRO A 275 7.98 13.83 -6.92
C PRO A 275 8.94 14.96 -7.29
N ASN A 276 8.77 15.52 -8.49
CA ASN A 276 9.58 16.62 -9.02
C ASN A 276 11.09 16.36 -9.11
N ASP A 277 11.54 15.10 -8.99
CA ASP A 277 12.93 14.76 -9.21
C ASP A 277 13.29 14.93 -10.70
N PRO A 278 14.24 15.81 -11.05
CA PRO A 278 14.55 16.12 -12.44
C PRO A 278 15.18 14.94 -13.19
N TYR A 279 15.66 13.93 -12.46
CA TYR A 279 16.24 12.72 -13.02
C TYR A 279 15.25 11.55 -13.01
N GLY A 280 14.02 11.74 -12.53
CA GLY A 280 12.99 10.69 -12.47
C GLY A 280 13.37 9.52 -11.56
N ARG A 281 14.10 9.78 -10.47
CA ARG A 281 14.58 8.74 -9.56
C ARG A 281 13.49 8.23 -8.62
N SER A 282 13.70 7.01 -8.12
CA SER A 282 12.79 6.31 -7.20
C SER A 282 13.58 5.61 -6.10
N TYR A 283 12.92 5.41 -4.96
CA TYR A 283 13.42 4.54 -3.90
C TYR A 283 12.82 3.15 -4.01
N ALA A 284 13.65 2.12 -3.85
CA ALA A 284 13.25 0.72 -3.72
C ALA A 284 13.64 0.20 -2.33
N CYS A 285 12.69 -0.36 -1.58
CA CYS A 285 12.91 -0.76 -0.19
C CYS A 285 13.05 -2.28 -0.04
N ALA A 286 14.23 -2.69 0.40
CA ALA A 286 14.65 -4.09 0.54
C ALA A 286 14.26 -4.69 1.90
N THR A 287 13.53 -5.79 1.85
CA THR A 287 12.96 -6.49 3.02
C THR A 287 14.02 -7.23 3.83
N ASN A 288 14.85 -8.03 3.15
CA ASN A 288 15.86 -8.86 3.81
C ASN A 288 17.16 -8.12 4.13
N LEU A 289 17.35 -6.92 3.59
CA LEU A 289 18.53 -6.10 3.85
C LEU A 289 18.25 -4.95 4.80
N ASN A 290 16.97 -4.61 5.00
CA ASN A 290 16.56 -3.41 5.71
C ASN A 290 17.21 -2.15 5.13
N ALA A 291 17.23 -2.07 3.81
CA ALA A 291 17.93 -1.03 3.07
C ALA A 291 16.99 -0.33 2.09
N MET A 292 17.28 0.93 1.80
CA MET A 292 16.61 1.71 0.77
C MET A 292 17.63 2.04 -0.32
N TYR A 293 17.30 1.70 -1.55
CA TYR A 293 18.14 1.94 -2.71
C TYR A 293 17.53 3.02 -3.60
N LEU A 294 18.38 3.87 -4.16
CA LEU A 294 18.03 4.84 -5.17
C LEU A 294 18.28 4.23 -6.55
N ILE A 295 17.26 4.28 -7.41
CA ILE A 295 17.31 3.88 -8.81
C ILE A 295 16.77 5.00 -9.70
N GLY A 296 17.04 4.94 -10.99
CA GLY A 296 16.55 5.94 -11.91
C GLY A 296 16.90 5.64 -13.37
N PRO A 297 16.22 6.29 -14.33
CA PRO A 297 16.53 6.18 -15.74
C PRO A 297 18.00 6.54 -16.01
N GLY A 298 18.66 5.74 -16.83
CA GLY A 298 20.06 5.96 -17.21
C GLY A 298 21.11 5.59 -16.15
N MET A 299 20.73 5.29 -14.90
CA MET A 299 21.66 4.80 -13.89
C MET A 299 22.15 3.40 -14.25
N SER A 300 23.47 3.18 -14.29
CA SER A 300 24.05 1.86 -14.54
C SER A 300 23.75 0.88 -13.41
N GLU A 301 23.85 1.34 -12.16
CA GLU A 301 23.71 0.54 -10.96
C GLU A 301 22.85 1.26 -9.91
N PRO A 302 22.15 0.51 -9.04
CA PRO A 302 21.47 1.10 -7.89
C PRO A 302 22.47 1.68 -6.88
N ILE A 303 22.05 2.71 -6.15
CA ILE A 303 22.84 3.31 -5.07
C ILE A 303 22.19 2.94 -3.73
N LEU A 304 22.96 2.41 -2.77
CA LEU A 304 22.48 2.26 -1.39
C LEU A 304 22.32 3.66 -0.79
N ALA A 305 21.08 4.11 -0.61
CA ALA A 305 20.77 5.42 -0.06
C ALA A 305 20.75 5.41 1.48
N LEU A 306 20.17 4.36 2.08
CA LEU A 306 20.06 4.22 3.53
C LEU A 306 20.10 2.75 3.95
N ASP A 307 20.95 2.41 4.92
CA ASP A 307 20.76 1.21 5.74
C ASP A 307 19.86 1.59 6.93
N ALA A 308 18.57 1.25 6.84
CA ALA A 308 17.58 1.64 7.83
C ALA A 308 17.77 0.88 9.16
N SER A 309 18.54 -0.22 9.17
CA SER A 309 18.83 -0.95 10.41
C SER A 309 19.65 -0.12 11.42
N ILE A 310 20.28 0.98 10.99
CA ILE A 310 20.91 1.97 11.89
C ILE A 310 19.97 2.47 13.00
N VAL A 311 18.66 2.53 12.72
CA VAL A 311 17.62 2.96 13.66
C VAL A 311 17.51 2.04 14.89
N ASN A 312 17.90 0.76 14.75
CA ASN A 312 17.82 -0.24 15.80
C ASN A 312 19.19 -0.93 16.04
N GLY A 313 20.28 -0.17 15.96
CA GLY A 313 21.62 -0.67 16.23
C GLY A 313 22.07 -1.80 15.29
N TYR A 314 21.65 -1.73 14.02
CA TYR A 314 21.96 -2.69 12.95
C TYR A 314 21.38 -4.10 13.12
N GLN A 315 20.42 -4.28 14.04
CA GLN A 315 19.66 -5.54 14.10
C GLN A 315 18.75 -5.63 12.88
N LYS A 316 18.86 -6.71 12.10
CA LYS A 316 18.02 -6.91 10.90
C LYS A 316 16.81 -7.78 11.19
N ARG A 317 15.66 -7.42 10.61
CA ARG A 317 14.38 -8.14 10.70
C ARG A 317 13.63 -8.03 9.39
N ALA A 318 12.95 -9.10 8.98
CA ALA A 318 12.20 -9.10 7.72
C ALA A 318 11.08 -8.08 7.75
N SER A 319 11.31 -6.97 7.04
CA SER A 319 10.37 -5.88 6.78
C SER A 319 11.05 -4.97 5.79
N SER A 320 10.32 -4.57 4.75
CA SER A 320 10.70 -3.38 3.99
C SER A 320 10.34 -2.13 4.81
N GLY A 321 10.65 -0.96 4.28
CA GLY A 321 9.84 0.20 4.63
C GLY A 321 8.84 0.54 3.55
N LEU A 322 7.58 0.70 3.95
CA LEU A 322 6.58 1.33 3.09
C LEU A 322 6.73 2.83 3.25
N THR A 323 6.72 3.54 2.13
CA THR A 323 7.13 4.95 2.09
C THR A 323 6.01 5.84 1.59
N SER A 324 5.93 7.04 2.15
CA SER A 324 5.10 8.12 1.63
C SER A 324 5.97 9.35 1.45
N ILE A 325 6.16 9.74 0.18
CA ILE A 325 7.00 10.88 -0.20
C ILE A 325 6.12 12.12 -0.28
N PHE A 326 6.60 13.21 0.31
CA PHE A 326 5.88 14.46 0.33
C PHE A 326 5.79 15.03 -1.10
N PRO A 327 4.74 15.80 -1.44
CA PRO A 327 4.55 16.33 -2.78
C PRO A 327 5.71 17.20 -3.30
N ASP A 328 6.50 17.79 -2.40
CA ASP A 328 7.67 18.59 -2.73
C ASP A 328 8.92 17.77 -3.07
N GLY A 329 8.89 16.46 -2.85
CA GLY A 329 10.02 15.55 -3.06
C GLY A 329 11.17 15.72 -2.06
N GLN A 330 10.99 16.47 -0.97
CA GLN A 330 12.06 16.81 -0.03
C GLN A 330 11.96 16.07 1.31
N ARG A 331 10.81 15.46 1.60
CA ARG A 331 10.57 14.68 2.81
C ARG A 331 9.96 13.33 2.48
N LEU A 332 10.27 12.35 3.33
CA LEU A 332 9.76 11.00 3.21
C LEU A 332 9.41 10.47 4.61
N LEU A 333 8.23 9.88 4.74
CA LEU A 333 7.87 9.07 5.89
C LEU A 333 8.03 7.59 5.53
N MET A 334 8.54 6.79 6.46
CA MET A 334 8.83 5.37 6.27
C MET A 334 8.41 4.59 7.51
N THR A 335 7.66 3.51 7.33
CA THR A 335 7.55 2.45 8.35
C THR A 335 8.75 1.53 8.25
N PHE A 336 9.16 0.88 9.34
CA PHE A 336 10.32 0.00 9.29
C PHE A 336 10.29 -1.07 10.39
N GLN A 337 10.75 -2.29 10.07
CA GLN A 337 10.80 -3.46 10.96
C GLN A 337 9.50 -3.79 11.70
N MET A 338 8.36 -3.39 11.10
CA MET A 338 7.06 -3.53 11.74
C MET A 338 6.98 -2.91 13.14
N ARG A 339 7.75 -1.84 13.39
CA ARG A 339 7.93 -1.21 14.72
C ARG A 339 8.16 0.29 14.68
N PHE A 340 8.87 0.78 13.68
CA PHE A 340 9.31 2.17 13.66
C PHE A 340 8.55 2.99 12.63
N VAL A 341 8.43 4.28 12.90
CA VAL A 341 8.07 5.30 11.93
C VAL A 341 9.22 6.30 11.86
N VAL A 342 9.73 6.56 10.67
CA VAL A 342 10.89 7.40 10.44
C VAL A 342 10.52 8.54 9.49
N LEU A 343 10.84 9.77 9.88
CA LEU A 343 10.79 10.94 9.02
C LEU A 343 12.19 11.26 8.52
N LEU A 344 12.33 11.38 7.20
CA LEU A 344 13.58 11.61 6.50
C LEU A 344 13.55 12.93 5.72
N ASN A 345 14.69 13.62 5.69
CA ASN A 345 15.00 14.64 4.70
C ASN A 345 15.68 13.96 3.51
N ILE A 346 15.12 14.14 2.31
CA ILE A 346 15.59 13.53 1.06
C ILE A 346 15.99 14.57 0.00
N ILE A 347 16.31 15.82 0.39
CA ILE A 347 16.80 16.86 -0.53
C ILE A 347 18.03 16.38 -1.33
N SER A 348 18.87 15.53 -0.71
CA SER A 348 19.89 14.76 -1.40
C SER A 348 19.45 13.29 -1.47
N PRO A 349 18.86 12.81 -2.59
CA PRO A 349 18.27 11.47 -2.61
C PRO A 349 19.25 10.32 -2.40
N ALA A 350 20.53 10.52 -2.69
CA ALA A 350 21.56 9.51 -2.44
C ALA A 350 21.96 9.44 -0.96
N HIS A 351 21.65 10.47 -0.16
CA HIS A 351 22.03 10.58 1.24
C HIS A 351 20.88 11.13 2.10
N PRO A 352 19.80 10.37 2.30
CA PRO A 352 18.72 10.74 3.21
C PRO A 352 19.23 10.98 4.63
N LEU A 353 18.68 11.99 5.30
CA LEU A 353 18.96 12.29 6.71
C LEU A 353 17.74 11.96 7.57
N ILE A 354 17.93 11.12 8.60
CA ILE A 354 16.89 10.83 9.60
C ILE A 354 16.65 12.09 10.45
N LEU A 355 15.40 12.56 10.49
CA LEU A 355 14.99 13.73 11.29
C LEU A 355 14.32 13.31 12.61
N ARG A 356 13.43 12.31 12.54
CA ARG A 356 12.69 11.79 13.70
C ARG A 356 12.47 10.29 13.51
N VAL A 357 12.61 9.56 14.61
CA VAL A 357 12.24 8.14 14.73
C VAL A 357 11.22 8.05 15.84
N PHE A 358 10.07 7.45 15.58
CA PHE A 358 9.10 7.03 16.58
C PHE A 358 9.15 5.52 16.71
N ASP A 359 9.18 5.03 17.95
CA ASP A 359 9.29 3.61 18.27
C ASP A 359 8.05 3.15 19.04
N PHE A 360 7.23 2.32 18.40
CA PHE A 360 6.01 1.80 19.02
C PHE A 360 6.25 0.98 20.30
N CYS A 361 7.48 0.55 20.58
CA CYS A 361 7.81 -0.25 21.75
C CYS A 361 8.41 0.54 22.91
N SER A 362 8.87 1.77 22.70
CA SER A 362 9.57 2.53 23.73
C SER A 362 9.18 4.01 23.83
N ASP A 363 8.39 4.53 22.90
CA ASP A 363 7.95 5.92 22.97
C ASP A 363 6.94 6.10 24.12
N GLU A 364 7.27 7.00 25.05
CA GLU A 364 6.52 7.27 26.29
C GLU A 364 5.08 7.74 26.02
N GLU A 365 4.83 8.29 24.82
CA GLU A 365 3.47 8.66 24.38
C GLU A 365 2.53 7.42 24.41
N LEU A 366 3.05 6.20 24.33
CA LEU A 366 2.25 4.96 24.30
C LEU A 366 2.05 4.27 25.66
N ASP A 367 2.66 4.75 26.75
CA ASP A 367 2.70 4.03 28.04
C ASP A 367 1.31 3.71 28.61
N ASN A 368 0.33 4.58 28.33
CA ASN A 368 -1.04 4.45 28.82
C ASN A 368 -2.03 3.97 27.74
N ILE A 369 -1.54 3.55 26.58
CA ILE A 369 -2.38 3.02 25.50
C ILE A 369 -2.46 1.51 25.63
N TYR A 370 -3.68 1.05 25.89
CA TYR A 370 -4.02 -0.37 25.99
C TYR A 370 -4.54 -0.89 24.65
N ILE A 371 -4.08 -2.08 24.29
CA ILE A 371 -4.49 -2.81 23.10
C ILE A 371 -4.98 -4.19 23.47
N GLN A 372 -5.99 -4.65 22.75
CA GLN A 372 -6.41 -6.03 22.83
C GLN A 372 -5.36 -6.90 22.13
N VAL A 373 -4.86 -7.92 22.83
CA VAL A 373 -3.95 -8.89 22.23
C VAL A 373 -4.73 -9.65 21.15
N PRO A 374 -4.23 -9.70 19.89
CA PRO A 374 -4.82 -10.49 18.83
C PRO A 374 -5.14 -11.92 19.28
N ASP A 375 -6.34 -12.40 18.93
CA ASP A 375 -6.79 -13.78 19.18
C ASP A 375 -6.82 -14.19 20.67
N SER A 376 -6.78 -13.22 21.58
CA SER A 376 -6.82 -13.39 23.02
C SER A 376 -7.85 -12.45 23.65
N ASN A 377 -8.31 -12.78 24.86
CA ASN A 377 -9.12 -11.89 25.69
C ASN A 377 -8.27 -10.96 26.58
N GLU A 378 -6.94 -11.06 26.51
CA GLU A 378 -6.02 -10.21 27.25
C GLU A 378 -5.88 -8.81 26.63
N THR A 379 -5.78 -7.80 27.49
CA THR A 379 -5.43 -6.44 27.11
C THR A 379 -4.06 -6.08 27.69
N LEU A 380 -3.17 -5.51 26.87
CA LEU A 380 -1.81 -5.12 27.25
C LEU A 380 -1.53 -3.67 26.85
N THR A 381 -0.55 -3.04 27.51
CA THR A 381 0.04 -1.81 26.96
C THR A 381 0.93 -2.15 25.77
N PHE A 382 1.21 -1.18 24.90
CA PHE A 382 2.13 -1.35 23.76
C PHE A 382 3.48 -1.92 24.17
N GLY A 383 4.13 -1.35 25.20
CA GLY A 383 5.42 -1.84 25.68
C GLY A 383 5.38 -3.29 26.15
N LYS A 384 4.31 -3.71 26.85
CA LYS A 384 4.14 -5.11 27.28
C LYS A 384 3.90 -6.06 26.12
N TYR A 385 3.08 -5.65 25.14
CA TYR A 385 2.88 -6.44 23.92
C TYR A 385 4.19 -6.60 23.15
N CYS A 386 4.93 -5.51 22.94
CA CYS A 386 6.24 -5.53 22.31
C CYS A 386 7.21 -6.51 22.97
N ALA A 387 7.36 -6.43 24.29
CA ALA A 387 8.27 -7.30 25.03
C ALA A 387 7.93 -8.80 24.84
N ARG A 388 6.64 -9.13 24.70
CA ARG A 388 6.19 -10.52 24.48
C ARG A 388 6.28 -10.94 23.01
N ASN A 389 6.20 -10.01 22.08
CA ASN A 389 6.12 -10.27 20.65
C ASN A 389 7.44 -9.92 19.92
N ASN A 390 8.58 -10.20 20.55
CA ASN A 390 9.91 -9.95 20.00
C ASN A 390 10.11 -8.50 19.50
N ASN A 391 9.51 -7.48 20.12
CA ASN A 391 9.52 -6.08 19.67
C ASN A 391 8.92 -5.87 18.26
N ILE A 392 7.81 -6.54 17.94
CA ILE A 392 7.07 -6.34 16.70
C ILE A 392 5.67 -5.85 17.06
N THR A 393 5.23 -4.74 16.47
CA THR A 393 3.88 -4.17 16.66
C THR A 393 3.01 -4.26 15.41
N GLY A 394 3.64 -4.48 14.25
CA GLY A 394 2.94 -4.60 12.97
C GLY A 394 2.97 -3.33 12.12
N ALA A 395 3.71 -2.27 12.50
CA ALA A 395 3.72 -0.99 11.78
C ALA A 395 4.16 -1.17 10.32
N HIS A 396 3.21 -1.17 9.39
CA HIS A 396 3.43 -1.62 8.02
C HIS A 396 3.01 -0.55 7.02
N VAL A 397 1.73 -0.22 6.93
CA VAL A 397 1.23 0.75 5.95
C VAL A 397 1.31 2.16 6.51
N LEU A 398 1.73 3.11 5.67
CA LEU A 398 1.79 4.53 5.99
C LEU A 398 1.12 5.34 4.89
N VAL A 399 0.21 6.22 5.30
CA VAL A 399 -0.50 7.12 4.39
C VAL A 399 -0.31 8.55 4.86
N HIS A 400 0.36 9.37 4.06
CA HIS A 400 0.40 10.83 4.22
C HIS A 400 -0.53 11.46 3.17
N PRO A 401 -1.72 11.95 3.56
CA PRO A 401 -2.60 12.62 2.63
C PRO A 401 -2.00 13.95 2.16
N GLN A 402 -2.06 14.20 0.86
CA GLN A 402 -1.55 15.43 0.27
C GLN A 402 -2.21 16.67 0.92
N GLY A 403 -1.37 17.61 1.38
CA GLY A 403 -1.83 18.86 2.00
C GLY A 403 -2.21 18.74 3.48
N GLU A 404 -2.22 17.54 4.05
CA GLU A 404 -2.45 17.35 5.48
C GLU A 404 -1.14 17.44 6.27
N LYS A 405 -1.21 18.02 7.47
CA LYS A 405 -0.12 17.97 8.46
C LYS A 405 -0.23 16.75 9.36
N ARG A 406 -0.91 15.73 8.88
CA ARG A 406 -1.20 14.50 9.61
C ARG A 406 -0.96 13.33 8.70
N PHE A 407 -0.51 12.22 9.27
CA PHE A 407 -0.36 10.97 8.55
C PHE A 407 -0.84 9.83 9.42
N ILE A 408 -1.09 8.68 8.80
CA ILE A 408 -1.67 7.51 9.45
C ILE A 408 -0.73 6.33 9.27
N VAL A 409 -0.64 5.52 10.32
CA VAL A 409 0.11 4.26 10.32
C VAL A 409 -0.80 3.12 10.75
N PHE A 410 -0.73 2.03 10.00
CA PHE A 410 -1.48 0.81 10.26
C PHE A 410 -0.54 -0.23 10.86
N ASN A 411 -0.96 -0.75 12.02
CA ASN A 411 -0.34 -1.92 12.60
C ASN A 411 -1.05 -3.15 12.04
N TYR A 412 -0.50 -3.59 10.91
CA TYR A 412 -0.96 -4.66 10.05
C TYR A 412 -0.73 -6.04 10.66
N PHE A 413 -1.59 -6.98 10.27
CA PHE A 413 -1.48 -8.38 10.59
C PHE A 413 -1.62 -9.20 9.30
N LEU A 414 -0.73 -10.16 9.06
CA LEU A 414 -0.87 -11.19 8.03
C LEU A 414 -0.69 -12.55 8.66
N GLN A 415 -1.56 -13.46 8.26
CA GLN A 415 -1.37 -14.88 8.54
C GLN A 415 -1.56 -15.69 7.26
N PHE A 416 -0.45 -15.91 6.55
CA PHE A 416 -0.42 -16.76 5.38
C PHE A 416 0.82 -17.65 5.37
N GLY A 417 0.63 -18.94 5.64
CA GLY A 417 1.72 -19.92 5.72
C GLY A 417 2.81 -19.53 6.72
N LEU A 418 4.03 -19.32 6.22
CA LEU A 418 5.22 -18.86 6.94
C LEU A 418 5.26 -17.34 7.13
N ALA A 419 4.51 -16.57 6.34
CA ALA A 419 4.32 -15.13 6.59
C ALA A 419 3.35 -14.96 7.75
N ARG A 420 3.92 -14.86 8.95
CA ARG A 420 3.19 -14.60 10.20
C ARG A 420 3.63 -13.27 10.76
N PHE A 421 3.06 -12.21 10.20
CA PHE A 421 3.29 -10.86 10.68
C PHE A 421 2.33 -10.59 11.83
N ALA A 422 2.82 -10.78 13.05
CA ALA A 422 2.09 -10.39 14.24
C ALA A 422 1.94 -8.87 14.26
N GLY A 423 0.73 -8.40 14.53
CA GLY A 423 0.46 -6.97 14.66
C GLY A 423 -0.77 -6.71 15.50
N VAL A 424 -0.83 -5.50 16.05
CA VAL A 424 -1.83 -5.14 17.06
C VAL A 424 -3.19 -4.76 16.46
N ARG A 425 -3.33 -4.80 15.13
CA ARG A 425 -4.58 -4.58 14.37
C ARG A 425 -5.19 -3.20 14.64
N THR A 426 -4.33 -2.19 14.78
CA THR A 426 -4.71 -0.80 15.13
C THR A 426 -4.35 0.19 14.04
N VAL A 427 -4.98 1.37 14.10
CA VAL A 427 -4.70 2.50 13.21
C VAL A 427 -4.34 3.71 14.06
N HIS A 428 -3.22 4.34 13.73
CA HIS A 428 -2.63 5.45 14.49
C HIS A 428 -2.54 6.69 13.63
N ALA A 429 -2.75 7.87 14.21
CA ALA A 429 -2.49 9.13 13.54
C ALA A 429 -1.37 9.89 14.23
N PHE A 430 -0.63 10.65 13.45
CA PHE A 430 0.46 11.50 13.90
C PHE A 430 0.30 12.90 13.34
N LYS A 431 0.75 13.91 14.08
CA LYS A 431 0.78 15.31 13.66
C LYS A 431 2.20 15.75 13.38
N LEU A 432 2.43 16.27 12.18
CA LEU A 432 3.67 16.90 11.76
C LEU A 432 3.76 18.31 12.35
N ASN A 433 4.96 18.71 12.77
CA ASN A 433 5.22 20.10 13.14
C ASN A 433 5.17 21.03 11.89
N LYS A 434 5.20 22.34 12.11
CA LYS A 434 5.10 23.32 11.01
C LYS A 434 6.27 23.24 10.02
N GLN A 435 7.45 22.84 10.49
CA GLN A 435 8.69 22.79 9.72
C GLN A 435 8.90 21.46 8.99
N LEU A 436 8.02 20.46 9.20
CA LEU A 436 8.17 19.11 8.67
C LEU A 436 9.52 18.48 9.05
N THR A 437 9.92 18.69 10.30
CA THR A 437 11.15 18.15 10.89
C THR A 437 10.90 17.21 12.05
N ASP A 438 9.67 17.16 12.55
CA ASP A 438 9.29 16.34 13.68
C ASP A 438 7.79 16.00 13.58
N PHE A 439 7.36 14.98 14.33
CA PHE A 439 5.97 14.61 14.48
C PHE A 439 5.70 14.03 15.87
N LYS A 440 4.42 14.08 16.27
CA LYS A 440 3.92 13.56 17.55
C LYS A 440 2.71 12.66 17.35
N TYR A 441 2.51 11.70 18.23
CA TYR A 441 1.33 10.84 18.23
C TYR A 441 0.06 11.66 18.53
N ASP A 442 -1.05 11.42 17.80
CA ASP A 442 -2.34 12.05 18.09
C ASP A 442 -3.22 11.12 18.94
N HIS A 443 -3.16 11.27 20.26
CA HIS A 443 -3.95 10.48 21.21
C HIS A 443 -5.47 10.58 21.03
N ARG A 444 -5.96 11.63 20.34
CA ARG A 444 -7.40 11.80 20.10
C ARG A 444 -7.90 10.88 19.00
N PHE A 445 -7.02 10.38 18.14
CA PHE A 445 -7.36 9.47 17.06
C PHE A 445 -7.29 8.01 17.56
N ASN A 446 -8.44 7.42 17.86
CA ASN A 446 -8.52 6.06 18.40
C ASN A 446 -9.68 5.25 17.80
N PRO A 447 -9.58 4.83 16.52
CA PRO A 447 -10.64 4.06 15.89
C PRO A 447 -10.72 2.67 16.52
N ASN A 448 -11.84 2.42 17.20
CA ASN A 448 -12.10 1.15 17.85
C ASN A 448 -12.77 0.16 16.89
N PHE A 449 -11.97 -0.69 16.24
CA PHE A 449 -12.45 -1.76 15.35
C PHE A 449 -13.12 -2.92 16.08
N MET A 450 -13.09 -2.95 17.41
CA MET A 450 -13.48 -4.08 18.24
C MET A 450 -14.91 -3.98 18.82
N SER A 451 -15.64 -2.86 18.61
CA SER A 451 -17.02 -2.67 19.11
C SER A 451 -17.95 -2.06 18.05
N ASP A 452 -19.18 -2.58 17.95
CA ASP A 452 -20.29 -2.00 17.18
C ASP A 452 -21.24 -1.12 18.03
N ASP A 453 -21.05 -1.08 19.35
CA ASP A 453 -21.89 -0.31 20.27
C ASP A 453 -21.38 1.13 20.42
N LYS A 454 -22.07 2.07 19.77
CA LYS A 454 -21.79 3.52 19.82
C LYS A 454 -21.79 4.08 21.25
N SER A 455 -22.50 3.45 22.19
CA SER A 455 -22.57 3.90 23.60
C SER A 455 -21.40 3.43 24.46
N LYS A 456 -20.60 2.47 23.97
CA LYS A 456 -19.48 1.85 24.69
C LYS A 456 -18.10 2.19 24.13
N GLN A 457 -18.01 3.11 23.16
CA GLN A 457 -16.72 3.60 22.66
C GLN A 457 -15.87 4.30 23.74
N GLN A 458 -16.46 4.69 24.89
CA GLN A 458 -15.75 5.39 25.98
C GLN A 458 -15.45 4.57 27.25
N ARG A 459 -15.96 3.33 27.44
CA ARG A 459 -15.68 2.54 28.66
C ARG A 459 -15.65 1.02 28.42
N GLU A 460 -14.48 0.44 28.71
CA GLU A 460 -14.12 -0.92 29.14
C GLU A 460 -14.81 -2.20 28.57
N THR A 461 -13.91 -3.14 28.21
CA THR A 461 -14.03 -4.62 28.10
C THR A 461 -14.92 -5.22 26.99
N PHE A 462 -14.25 -5.93 26.07
CA PHE A 462 -14.69 -6.34 24.75
C PHE A 462 -15.22 -7.78 24.68
N HIS A 463 -16.30 -7.98 23.90
CA HIS A 463 -16.59 -9.25 23.25
C HIS A 463 -16.67 -9.05 21.73
N SER A 464 -15.57 -9.46 21.07
CA SER A 464 -15.31 -9.73 19.64
C SER A 464 -15.92 -8.83 18.55
N LEU A 465 -15.07 -7.99 17.95
CA LEU A 465 -15.00 -7.91 16.49
C LEU A 465 -13.56 -8.13 16.06
N LYS A 466 -13.33 -9.34 15.60
CA LYS A 466 -12.07 -9.86 15.09
C LYS A 466 -11.79 -9.29 13.69
N ALA A 467 -11.63 -7.98 13.59
CA ALA A 467 -11.46 -7.25 12.34
C ALA A 467 -10.08 -6.63 12.22
N PHE A 468 -9.49 -6.63 11.02
CA PHE A 468 -8.10 -6.23 10.81
C PHE A 468 -8.03 -5.14 9.75
N PRO A 469 -7.58 -3.92 10.07
CA PRO A 469 -7.40 -2.87 9.09
C PRO A 469 -6.08 -3.12 8.32
N HIS A 470 -6.12 -3.07 6.99
CA HIS A 470 -4.94 -3.33 6.18
C HIS A 470 -4.44 -2.09 5.44
N HIS A 471 -5.32 -1.42 4.71
CA HIS A 471 -4.96 -0.26 3.92
C HIS A 471 -6.06 0.80 3.98
N ALA A 472 -5.66 2.07 3.88
CA ALA A 472 -6.62 3.17 3.88
C ALA A 472 -6.39 4.18 2.78
N GLN A 473 -7.49 4.83 2.43
CA GLN A 473 -7.50 5.93 1.52
C GLN A 473 -8.18 7.13 2.16
N TYR A 474 -7.49 8.27 2.11
CA TYR A 474 -8.00 9.52 2.64
C TYR A 474 -8.91 10.18 1.62
N ILE A 475 -10.08 10.63 2.09
CA ILE A 475 -11.05 11.33 1.27
C ILE A 475 -11.43 12.63 1.96
N ARG A 476 -11.13 13.72 1.26
CA ARG A 476 -11.68 15.05 1.51
C ARG A 476 -12.12 15.66 0.21
N LEU A 477 -13.38 15.52 -0.15
CA LEU A 477 -13.86 16.06 -1.42
C LEU A 477 -13.43 17.52 -1.53
N LYS A 478 -12.65 17.80 -2.59
CA LYS A 478 -12.43 19.17 -3.02
C LYS A 478 -13.75 19.63 -3.61
N GLU A 479 -14.09 20.87 -3.32
CA GLU A 479 -15.28 21.52 -3.87
C GLU A 479 -15.18 21.71 -5.38
#